data_AF-A0A964Z8R2-F1
#
_entry.id   AF-A0A964Z8R2-F1
#
_cell.length_a   1.000
_cell.length_b   1.000
_cell.length_c   1.000
_cell.angle_alpha   90.00
_cell.angle_beta   90.00
_cell.angle_gamma   90.00
#
_symmetry.space_group_name_H-M   'P 1'
#
loop_
_entity.id
_entity.type
_entity.pdbx_description
1 polymer ?
#
loop_
_entity_poly.entity_id
_entity_poly.type
_entity_poly.pdbx_seq_one_letter_code
_entity_poly.pdbx_strand_id
1 'polypeptide(L)'
;MRSALLALVLVHLAVARDDTPPASPPLTVIDVTGKELKLKGWTFFEGTRRLGWLVDPNDKDTPPPKSVKPKGKRPPRVLSFGPEALVIRDANKFNFAEGVLAFVPLDRLRSIDYDSEKRSVTVKAVVSGKAEDDVELTGSTLYKMLNKVTLEADVDKGALGVAAVTYQGGLNRGGIRGLRFSPESVQPFKPGRASVIETADKDLKRTYQVSDLMPLYRLADGREVLSSTLLFKKTLRLDVSKLASLTQSGEDSEETVWTVTPKDGEAGTLTLLTSGTIEEQNAVLVGLVGRVPWGYRLFPVRRIKSIMFDATEVPKGTPLRQPTPVPDDK
;
A
#
# COMPACT_ATOMS: atom_id res chain seq x y z
N MET A 1 -3.20 -72.96 24.04
CA MET A 1 -2.88 -72.20 22.83
C MET A 1 -2.22 -70.90 23.25
N ARG A 2 -0.92 -70.72 22.94
CA ARG A 2 -0.14 -69.53 23.32
C ARG A 2 -0.17 -68.55 22.15
N SER A 3 -0.86 -67.42 22.31
CA SER A 3 -0.85 -66.32 21.33
C SER A 3 0.31 -65.38 21.65
N ALA A 4 1.29 -65.31 20.75
CA ALA A 4 2.38 -64.35 20.80
C ALA A 4 1.94 -63.04 20.15
N LEU A 5 1.94 -61.96 20.92
CA LEU A 5 1.63 -60.60 20.45
C LEU A 5 2.92 -59.99 19.88
N LEU A 6 2.98 -59.78 18.57
CA LEU A 6 4.10 -59.14 17.88
C LEU A 6 3.91 -57.61 17.92
N ALA A 7 4.70 -56.90 18.71
CA ALA A 7 4.69 -55.44 18.78
C ALA A 7 5.54 -54.86 17.65
N LEU A 8 4.87 -54.24 16.66
CA LEU A 8 5.50 -53.53 15.55
C LEU A 8 5.92 -52.12 16.03
N VAL A 9 7.21 -51.91 16.24
CA VAL A 9 7.78 -50.59 16.56
C VAL A 9 7.90 -49.78 15.26
N LEU A 10 6.97 -48.84 15.05
CA LEU A 10 7.05 -47.86 13.96
C LEU A 10 8.04 -46.74 14.35
N VAL A 11 9.26 -46.81 13.82
CA VAL A 11 10.24 -45.71 13.93
C VAL A 11 9.81 -44.59 12.97
N HIS A 12 9.27 -43.50 13.51
CA HIS A 12 9.03 -42.28 12.75
C HIS A 12 10.36 -41.54 12.54
N LEU A 13 10.93 -41.65 11.35
CA LEU A 13 12.00 -40.76 10.87
C LEU A 13 11.43 -39.34 10.74
N ALA A 14 11.72 -38.50 11.74
CA ALA A 14 11.51 -37.07 11.64
C ALA A 14 12.46 -36.51 10.57
N VAL A 15 11.96 -36.32 9.36
CA VAL A 15 12.64 -35.55 8.32
C VAL A 15 12.71 -34.11 8.84
N ALA A 16 13.89 -33.69 9.27
CA ALA A 16 14.18 -32.29 9.54
C ALA A 16 13.98 -31.53 8.22
N ARG A 17 12.82 -30.89 8.07
CA ARG A 17 12.61 -29.93 6.99
C ARG A 17 13.60 -28.80 7.24
N ASP A 18 14.47 -28.59 6.27
CA ASP A 18 15.36 -27.43 6.23
C ASP A 18 14.46 -26.19 6.15
N ASP A 19 14.16 -25.64 7.33
CA ASP A 19 13.24 -24.51 7.55
C ASP A 19 13.93 -23.18 7.18
N THR A 20 14.85 -23.21 6.20
CA THR A 20 15.55 -22.03 5.72
C THR A 20 14.53 -21.09 5.06
N PRO A 21 14.30 -19.88 5.62
CA PRO A 21 13.35 -18.93 5.05
C PRO A 21 13.71 -18.62 3.59
N PRO A 22 12.73 -18.38 2.71
CA PRO A 22 13.03 -17.95 1.35
C PRO A 22 13.96 -16.74 1.39
N ALA A 23 15.04 -16.82 0.59
CA ALA A 23 16.05 -15.77 0.57
C ALA A 23 15.41 -14.42 0.21
N SER A 24 15.59 -13.42 1.07
CA SER A 24 15.16 -12.05 0.78
C SER A 24 15.92 -11.52 -0.45
N PRO A 25 15.30 -10.72 -1.31
CA PRO A 25 16.00 -10.14 -2.45
C PRO A 25 17.17 -9.26 -1.97
N PRO A 26 18.26 -9.16 -2.75
CA PRO A 26 19.42 -8.38 -2.35
C PRO A 26 19.04 -6.91 -2.15
N LEU A 27 19.46 -6.37 -1.00
CA LEU A 27 19.20 -4.99 -0.60
C LEU A 27 20.52 -4.33 -0.19
N THR A 28 20.79 -3.15 -0.73
CA THR A 28 21.90 -2.31 -0.26
C THR A 28 21.36 -1.18 0.59
N VAL A 29 21.82 -1.10 1.83
CA VAL A 29 21.58 0.03 2.73
C VAL A 29 22.68 1.07 2.54
N ILE A 30 22.30 2.33 2.41
CA ILE A 30 23.20 3.48 2.45
C ILE A 30 22.98 4.16 3.79
N ASP A 31 23.97 4.11 4.67
CA ASP A 31 23.87 4.72 6.00
C ASP A 31 23.96 6.26 5.93
N VAL A 32 23.76 6.93 7.06
CA VAL A 32 23.89 8.40 7.15
C VAL A 32 25.27 8.94 6.74
N THR A 33 26.32 8.13 6.81
CA THR A 33 27.68 8.51 6.38
C THR A 33 27.92 8.28 4.89
N GLY A 34 26.95 7.67 4.18
CA GLY A 34 27.08 7.31 2.77
C GLY A 34 27.73 5.94 2.54
N LYS A 35 27.99 5.16 3.61
CA LYS A 35 28.55 3.82 3.47
C LYS A 35 27.49 2.86 2.98
N GLU A 36 27.84 2.07 1.97
CA GLU A 36 26.99 1.02 1.41
C GLU A 36 27.20 -0.32 2.14
N LEU A 37 26.09 -0.97 2.51
CA LEU A 37 26.06 -2.25 3.20
C LEU A 37 25.10 -3.18 2.45
N LYS A 38 25.63 -4.23 1.82
CA LYS A 38 24.83 -5.27 1.16
C LYS A 38 24.28 -6.24 2.21
N LEU A 39 22.97 -6.44 2.23
CA LEU A 39 22.26 -7.30 3.17
C LEU A 39 21.84 -8.60 2.49
N LYS A 40 21.98 -9.72 3.21
CA LYS A 40 21.57 -11.06 2.75
C LYS A 40 20.24 -11.54 3.36
N GLY A 41 19.89 -11.06 4.54
CA GLY A 41 18.62 -11.34 5.21
C GLY A 41 18.09 -10.08 5.87
N TRP A 42 16.84 -9.72 5.57
CA TRP A 42 16.24 -8.50 6.11
C TRP A 42 14.71 -8.58 6.12
N THR A 43 14.08 -7.72 6.92
CA THR A 43 12.62 -7.58 7.00
C THR A 43 12.24 -6.16 7.39
N PHE A 44 11.19 -5.63 6.78
CA PHE A 44 10.59 -4.38 7.22
C PHE A 44 9.72 -4.59 8.46
N PHE A 45 9.90 -3.71 9.43
CA PHE A 45 9.10 -3.64 10.64
C PHE A 45 8.05 -2.51 10.57
N GLU A 46 8.40 -1.40 9.92
CA GLU A 46 7.54 -0.22 9.73
C GLU A 46 7.72 0.36 8.33
N GLY A 47 6.73 1.15 7.89
CA GLY A 47 6.74 1.83 6.59
C GLY A 47 6.22 0.98 5.43
N THR A 48 5.98 -0.31 5.66
CA THR A 48 5.37 -1.23 4.68
C THR A 48 3.99 -1.71 5.13
N ARG A 49 3.22 -2.22 4.18
CA ARG A 49 1.91 -2.85 4.37
C ARG A 49 1.76 -4.02 3.40
N ARG A 50 1.24 -5.14 3.88
CA ARG A 50 0.83 -6.25 3.01
C ARG A 50 -0.53 -5.97 2.40
N LEU A 51 -0.63 -6.13 1.09
CA LEU A 51 -1.84 -5.85 0.31
C LEU A 51 -2.73 -7.09 0.28
N GLY A 52 -3.46 -7.33 1.37
CA GLY A 52 -4.29 -8.53 1.58
C GLY A 52 -5.37 -8.78 0.54
N TRP A 53 -5.81 -7.73 -0.14
CA TRP A 53 -6.82 -7.82 -1.19
C TRP A 53 -6.27 -8.29 -2.54
N LEU A 54 -4.94 -8.48 -2.67
CA LEU A 54 -4.29 -9.03 -3.87
C LEU A 54 -3.99 -10.53 -3.74
N VAL A 55 -4.40 -11.14 -2.64
CA VAL A 55 -4.22 -12.58 -2.42
C VAL A 55 -5.20 -13.31 -3.32
N ASP A 56 -4.70 -14.24 -4.14
CA ASP A 56 -5.59 -15.14 -4.86
C ASP A 56 -6.25 -16.07 -3.83
N PRO A 57 -7.59 -16.04 -3.67
CA PRO A 57 -8.28 -16.91 -2.73
C PRO A 57 -8.11 -18.40 -3.07
N ASN A 58 -7.69 -18.74 -4.29
CA ASN A 58 -7.46 -20.11 -4.73
C ASN A 58 -5.99 -20.56 -4.63
N ASP A 59 -5.08 -19.67 -4.23
CA ASP A 59 -3.68 -20.04 -4.02
C ASP A 59 -3.55 -20.88 -2.73
N LYS A 60 -3.64 -22.20 -2.91
CA LYS A 60 -3.46 -23.21 -1.85
C LYS A 60 -2.00 -23.34 -1.41
N ASP A 61 -1.06 -22.79 -2.18
CA ASP A 61 0.37 -22.90 -1.92
C ASP A 61 0.88 -21.77 -1.03
N THR A 62 0.07 -20.74 -0.75
CA THR A 62 0.38 -19.78 0.30
C THR A 62 0.18 -20.46 1.66
N PRO A 63 1.26 -20.86 2.38
CA PRO A 63 1.11 -21.54 3.64
C PRO A 63 0.40 -20.61 4.63
N PRO A 64 -0.50 -21.14 5.48
CA PRO A 64 -1.06 -20.36 6.57
C PRO A 64 0.10 -19.78 7.37
N PRO A 65 0.01 -18.53 7.84
CA PRO A 65 1.12 -17.85 8.45
C PRO A 65 1.49 -18.68 9.67
N LYS A 66 2.72 -19.22 9.71
CA LYS A 66 3.24 -19.78 10.96
C LYS A 66 3.09 -18.64 11.95
N SER A 67 2.20 -18.79 12.94
CA SER A 67 2.01 -17.76 13.96
C SER A 67 3.37 -17.54 14.58
N VAL A 68 4.02 -16.43 14.26
CA VAL A 68 5.26 -16.05 14.93
C VAL A 68 4.79 -15.77 16.34
N LYS A 69 4.96 -16.74 17.24
CA LYS A 69 4.65 -16.55 18.66
C LYS A 69 5.52 -15.37 19.10
N PRO A 70 4.94 -14.18 19.35
CA PRO A 70 5.76 -13.10 19.84
C PRO A 70 6.34 -13.58 21.18
N LYS A 71 7.65 -13.40 21.39
CA LYS A 71 8.22 -13.46 22.74
C LYS A 71 7.66 -12.27 23.53
N GLY A 72 6.42 -12.38 24.03
CA GLY A 72 5.73 -11.33 24.78
C GLY A 72 4.20 -11.43 24.79
N LYS A 73 3.55 -10.79 25.77
CA LYS A 73 2.08 -10.81 26.02
C LYS A 73 1.21 -10.09 24.96
N ARG A 74 1.71 -9.79 23.77
CA ARG A 74 0.87 -9.16 22.73
C ARG A 74 0.01 -10.22 22.04
N PRO A 75 -1.30 -9.98 21.85
CA PRO A 75 -2.15 -10.91 21.11
C PRO A 75 -1.58 -11.13 19.70
N PRO A 76 -1.70 -12.35 19.15
CA PRO A 76 -1.21 -12.66 17.81
C PRO A 76 -1.91 -11.75 16.81
N ARG A 77 -1.13 -10.99 16.04
CA ARG A 77 -1.65 -10.26 14.87
C ARG A 77 -2.09 -11.30 13.85
N VAL A 78 -3.34 -11.23 13.39
CA VAL A 78 -3.75 -11.92 12.17
C VAL A 78 -2.86 -11.38 11.05
N LEU A 79 -2.01 -12.25 10.50
CA LEU A 79 -1.10 -11.85 9.44
C LEU A 79 -1.92 -11.67 8.17
N SER A 80 -1.99 -10.43 7.66
CA SER A 80 -2.53 -10.18 6.34
C SER A 80 -1.61 -10.83 5.30
N PHE A 81 -2.20 -11.61 4.41
CA PHE A 81 -1.50 -12.23 3.30
C PHE A 81 -1.24 -11.20 2.19
N GLY A 82 -0.50 -11.58 1.15
CA GLY A 82 -0.32 -10.75 -0.04
C GLY A 82 1.05 -10.05 -0.12
N PRO A 83 1.33 -9.42 -1.28
CA PRO A 83 2.60 -8.77 -1.54
C PRO A 83 2.81 -7.61 -0.57
N GLU A 84 4.04 -7.47 -0.10
CA GLU A 84 4.44 -6.33 0.71
C GLU A 84 4.67 -5.11 -0.18
N ALA A 85 4.19 -3.96 0.27
CA ALA A 85 4.36 -2.69 -0.43
C ALA A 85 4.81 -1.60 0.54
N LEU A 86 5.70 -0.73 0.06
CA LEU A 86 6.01 0.52 0.73
C LEU A 86 4.79 1.42 0.74
N VAL A 87 4.48 2.00 1.90
CA VAL A 87 3.42 2.99 2.06
C VAL A 87 4.04 4.37 2.01
N ILE A 88 3.76 5.09 0.93
CA ILE A 88 4.16 6.49 0.77
C ILE A 88 2.93 7.39 0.69
N ARG A 89 3.06 8.58 1.23
CA ARG A 89 2.09 9.67 1.10
C ARG A 89 2.78 10.85 0.44
N ASP A 90 2.14 11.38 -0.60
CA ASP A 90 2.63 12.55 -1.34
C ASP A 90 2.95 13.71 -0.37
N ALA A 91 4.04 14.43 -0.64
CA ALA A 91 4.41 15.62 0.10
C ALA A 91 3.38 16.75 -0.14
N ASN A 92 2.43 16.88 0.79
CA ASN A 92 1.44 17.94 0.77
C ASN A 92 1.63 18.85 1.99
N LYS A 93 1.40 20.16 1.82
CA LYS A 93 1.56 21.18 2.87
C LYS A 93 0.52 21.09 4.00
N PHE A 94 -0.47 20.21 3.91
CA PHE A 94 -1.58 20.15 4.86
C PHE A 94 -1.54 18.91 5.77
N ASN A 95 -1.67 19.17 7.07
CA ASN A 95 -1.53 18.22 8.19
C ASN A 95 -2.74 17.29 8.41
N PHE A 96 -3.44 16.85 7.35
CA PHE A 96 -4.58 15.95 7.56
C PHE A 96 -4.10 14.54 7.92
N ALA A 97 -4.77 13.87 8.86
CA ALA A 97 -4.47 12.47 9.20
C ALA A 97 -4.75 11.52 8.01
N GLU A 98 -5.74 11.84 7.18
CA GLU A 98 -6.21 11.02 6.06
C GLU A 98 -5.83 11.68 4.73
N GLY A 99 -4.79 11.16 4.06
CA GLY A 99 -4.40 11.60 2.72
C GLY A 99 -4.43 10.45 1.72
N VAL A 100 -4.27 10.77 0.43
CA VAL A 100 -4.08 9.76 -0.62
C VAL A 100 -2.80 8.98 -0.32
N LEU A 101 -2.93 7.66 -0.18
CA LEU A 101 -1.81 6.76 0.05
C LEU A 101 -1.39 6.11 -1.27
N ALA A 102 -0.10 5.96 -1.45
CA ALA A 102 0.52 5.23 -2.53
C ALA A 102 1.13 3.95 -1.96
N PHE A 103 0.83 2.82 -2.61
CA PHE A 103 1.39 1.51 -2.28
C PHE A 103 2.29 1.08 -3.43
N VAL A 104 3.60 1.04 -3.16
CA VAL A 104 4.61 0.60 -4.13
C VAL A 104 5.06 -0.81 -3.73
N PRO A 105 4.65 -1.85 -4.46
CA PRO A 105 5.13 -3.22 -4.21
C PRO A 105 6.67 -3.28 -4.14
N LEU A 106 7.23 -4.09 -3.24
CA LEU A 106 8.68 -4.10 -3.02
C LEU A 106 9.48 -4.55 -4.25
N ASP A 107 8.91 -5.43 -5.09
CA ASP A 107 9.46 -5.86 -6.37
C ASP A 107 9.51 -4.74 -7.43
N ARG A 108 8.74 -3.67 -7.23
CA ARG A 108 8.74 -2.46 -8.07
C ARG A 108 9.65 -1.37 -7.54
N LEU A 109 10.27 -1.51 -6.37
CA LEU A 109 11.15 -0.48 -5.84
C LEU A 109 12.54 -0.57 -6.49
N ARG A 110 13.10 0.59 -6.85
CA ARG A 110 14.51 0.73 -7.21
C ARG A 110 15.31 1.40 -6.11
N SER A 111 14.82 2.51 -5.59
CA SER A 111 15.48 3.21 -4.50
C SER A 111 14.52 3.93 -3.57
N ILE A 112 14.99 4.13 -2.35
CA ILE A 112 14.41 5.04 -1.36
C ILE A 112 15.55 5.95 -0.92
N ASP A 113 15.35 7.26 -0.97
CA ASP A 113 16.35 8.27 -0.68
C ASP A 113 15.79 9.26 0.34
N TYR A 114 16.47 9.40 1.47
CA TYR A 114 16.10 10.28 2.57
C TYR A 114 16.93 11.56 2.53
N ASP A 115 16.25 12.70 2.52
CA ASP A 115 16.84 14.01 2.73
C ASP A 115 16.48 14.49 4.14
N SER A 116 17.46 14.39 5.04
CA SER A 116 17.27 14.78 6.44
C SER A 116 17.15 16.29 6.64
N GLU A 117 17.72 17.09 5.73
CA GLU A 117 17.67 18.55 5.79
C GLU A 117 16.30 19.04 5.35
N LYS A 118 15.81 18.53 4.22
CA LYS A 118 14.47 18.85 3.68
C LYS A 118 13.35 18.07 4.36
N ARG A 119 13.68 17.11 5.21
CA ARG A 119 12.74 16.20 5.87
C ARG A 119 11.79 15.56 4.86
N SER A 120 12.37 15.01 3.80
CA SER A 120 11.66 14.38 2.70
C SER A 120 12.21 12.99 2.40
N VAL A 121 11.40 12.20 1.71
CA VAL A 121 11.78 10.92 1.11
C VAL A 121 11.46 10.97 -0.37
N THR A 122 12.35 10.43 -1.18
CA THR A 122 12.16 10.20 -2.60
C THR A 122 12.18 8.70 -2.86
N VAL A 123 11.17 8.20 -3.53
CA VAL A 123 11.03 6.78 -3.89
C VAL A 123 11.05 6.68 -5.40
N LYS A 124 11.95 5.86 -5.94
CA LYS A 124 11.98 5.53 -7.37
C LYS A 124 11.38 4.16 -7.59
N ALA A 125 10.33 4.11 -8.40
CA ALA A 125 9.59 2.90 -8.70
C ALA A 125 9.70 2.55 -10.19
N VAL A 126 9.94 1.27 -10.46
CA VAL A 126 10.14 0.72 -11.79
C VAL A 126 8.79 0.45 -12.46
N VAL A 127 8.62 0.99 -13.66
CA VAL A 127 7.41 0.79 -14.49
C VAL A 127 7.70 0.03 -15.78
N SER A 128 8.96 -0.02 -16.21
CA SER A 128 9.43 -0.71 -17.41
C SER A 128 10.83 -1.29 -17.18
N GLY A 129 11.40 -1.98 -18.18
CA GLY A 129 12.78 -2.45 -18.13
C GLY A 129 13.84 -1.33 -18.19
N LYS A 130 13.45 -0.08 -18.38
CA LYS A 130 14.36 1.06 -18.55
C LYS A 130 14.28 2.01 -17.37
N ALA A 131 15.43 2.42 -16.84
CA ALA A 131 15.50 3.32 -15.69
C ALA A 131 15.01 4.75 -15.99
N GLU A 132 15.02 5.18 -17.25
CA GLU A 132 14.51 6.48 -17.70
C GLU A 132 12.98 6.61 -17.59
N ASP A 133 12.27 5.48 -17.57
CA ASP A 133 10.82 5.45 -17.42
C ASP A 133 10.38 5.40 -15.95
N ASP A 134 11.33 5.19 -15.01
CA ASP A 134 11.02 5.10 -13.59
C ASP A 134 10.22 6.31 -13.10
N VAL A 135 9.26 6.05 -12.21
CA VAL A 135 8.45 7.11 -11.61
C VAL A 135 9.05 7.49 -10.27
N GLU A 136 9.21 8.80 -10.08
CA GLU A 136 9.65 9.39 -8.81
C GLU A 136 8.44 9.83 -7.97
N LEU A 137 8.38 9.36 -6.73
CA LEU A 137 7.39 9.73 -5.73
C LEU A 137 8.08 10.45 -4.58
N THR A 138 7.60 11.62 -4.20
CA THR A 138 8.16 12.40 -3.09
C THR A 138 7.17 12.47 -1.93
N GLY A 139 7.65 12.18 -0.73
CA GLY A 139 6.90 12.26 0.52
C GLY A 139 7.62 13.13 1.56
N SER A 140 6.88 13.60 2.57
CA SER A 140 7.48 14.28 3.73
C SER A 140 7.67 13.31 4.90
N THR A 141 8.82 13.37 5.57
CA THR A 141 9.14 12.58 6.77
C THR A 141 8.74 13.30 8.07
N LEU A 142 8.05 14.44 7.97
CA LEU A 142 7.48 15.16 9.12
C LEU A 142 6.34 14.39 9.78
N TYR A 143 5.63 13.56 9.02
CA TYR A 143 4.50 12.80 9.51
C TYR A 143 4.96 11.62 10.36
N LYS A 144 4.34 11.47 11.55
CA LYS A 144 4.62 10.34 12.44
C LYS A 144 4.25 9.02 11.75
N MET A 145 5.20 8.09 11.68
CA MET A 145 5.04 6.73 11.11
C MET A 145 4.65 6.66 9.62
N LEU A 146 4.69 7.77 8.89
CA LEU A 146 4.53 7.78 7.43
C LEU A 146 5.84 8.14 6.78
N ASN A 147 6.06 7.61 5.57
CA ASN A 147 7.22 7.94 4.74
C ASN A 147 8.58 7.58 5.36
N LYS A 148 8.59 6.86 6.50
CA LYS A 148 9.79 6.32 7.14
C LYS A 148 9.67 4.80 7.17
N VAL A 149 10.78 4.13 6.93
CA VAL A 149 10.88 2.68 7.04
C VAL A 149 11.74 2.31 8.24
N THR A 150 11.40 1.22 8.89
CA THR A 150 12.25 0.56 9.88
C THR A 150 12.57 -0.83 9.34
N LEU A 151 13.84 -1.17 9.24
CA LEU A 151 14.35 -2.42 8.67
C LEU A 151 15.21 -3.14 9.71
N GLU A 152 14.99 -4.43 9.91
CA GLU A 152 15.89 -5.31 10.66
C GLU A 152 16.66 -6.16 9.67
N ALA A 153 17.97 -6.31 9.87
CA ALA A 153 18.82 -7.09 8.98
C ALA A 153 19.96 -7.80 9.70
N ASP A 154 20.30 -8.97 9.18
CA ASP A 154 21.45 -9.75 9.61
C ASP A 154 22.70 -9.26 8.89
N VAL A 155 23.65 -8.73 9.67
CA VAL A 155 24.92 -8.19 9.17
C VAL A 155 26.05 -9.10 9.62
N ASP A 156 26.77 -9.66 8.66
CA ASP A 156 27.99 -10.42 8.91
C ASP A 156 29.13 -9.48 9.35
N LYS A 157 29.67 -9.72 10.55
CA LYS A 157 30.79 -8.99 11.16
C LYS A 157 32.11 -9.78 11.07
N GLY A 158 32.19 -10.75 10.17
CA GLY A 158 33.37 -11.60 9.98
C GLY A 158 33.58 -12.52 11.17
N ALA A 159 34.77 -12.47 11.78
CA ALA A 159 35.12 -13.31 12.93
C ALA A 159 34.21 -13.11 14.16
N LEU A 160 33.49 -11.99 14.24
CA LEU A 160 32.53 -11.70 15.32
C LEU A 160 31.15 -12.34 15.12
N GLY A 161 30.91 -12.99 13.97
CA GLY A 161 29.64 -13.64 13.64
C GLY A 161 28.59 -12.70 13.02
N VAL A 162 27.33 -13.14 13.03
CA VAL A 162 26.19 -12.41 12.47
C VAL A 162 25.49 -11.63 13.58
N ALA A 163 25.25 -10.33 13.35
CA ALA A 163 24.53 -9.46 14.26
C ALA A 163 23.24 -8.93 13.62
N ALA A 164 22.13 -8.99 14.35
CA ALA A 164 20.88 -8.32 13.97
C ALA A 164 21.02 -6.80 14.21
N VAL A 165 20.82 -6.01 13.16
CA VAL A 165 20.91 -4.55 13.20
C VAL A 165 19.60 -3.94 12.74
N THR A 166 19.10 -2.97 13.51
CA THR A 166 17.92 -2.19 13.14
C THR A 166 18.33 -0.87 12.50
N TYR A 167 17.76 -0.58 11.35
CA TYR A 167 17.97 0.62 10.55
C TYR A 167 16.67 1.43 10.49
N GLN A 168 16.77 2.75 10.64
CA GLN A 168 15.61 3.66 10.60
C GLN A 168 15.80 4.76 9.56
N GLY A 169 14.82 4.88 8.65
CA GLY A 169 14.79 5.86 7.58
C GLY A 169 14.54 7.29 8.05
N GLY A 170 15.34 8.23 7.54
CA GLY A 170 15.14 9.66 7.81
C GLY A 170 15.56 10.11 9.21
N LEU A 171 16.40 9.34 9.92
CA LEU A 171 17.09 9.80 11.11
C LEU A 171 18.46 10.40 10.77
N ASN A 172 18.78 11.54 11.39
CA ASN A 172 20.04 12.26 11.14
C ASN A 172 21.25 11.57 11.79
N ARG A 173 21.03 10.68 12.77
CA ARG A 173 22.08 9.96 13.50
C ARG A 173 21.71 8.49 13.60
N GLY A 174 22.62 7.61 13.19
CA GLY A 174 22.43 6.16 13.21
C GLY A 174 21.31 5.64 12.29
N GLY A 175 20.79 6.48 11.39
CA GLY A 175 19.76 6.12 10.44
C GLY A 175 20.30 5.62 9.10
N ILE A 176 19.39 5.48 8.15
CA ILE A 176 19.71 5.24 6.74
C ILE A 176 19.40 6.48 5.92
N ARG A 177 20.34 6.81 5.03
CA ARG A 177 20.19 7.84 4.01
C ARG A 177 19.49 7.29 2.77
N GLY A 178 19.61 5.99 2.51
CA GLY A 178 18.89 5.38 1.40
C GLY A 178 18.91 3.87 1.39
N LEU A 179 18.08 3.33 0.51
CA LEU A 179 17.97 1.92 0.18
C LEU A 179 18.08 1.77 -1.34
N ARG A 180 18.74 0.71 -1.80
CA ARG A 180 18.81 0.31 -3.21
C ARG A 180 18.38 -1.13 -3.34
N PHE A 181 17.40 -1.33 -4.20
CA PHE A 181 16.85 -2.63 -4.53
C PHE A 181 17.38 -3.06 -5.89
N SER A 182 17.45 -4.37 -6.12
CA SER A 182 17.65 -4.94 -7.46
C SER A 182 16.30 -5.44 -7.96
N PRO A 183 15.44 -4.56 -8.51
CA PRO A 183 14.12 -4.96 -8.98
C PRO A 183 14.25 -5.99 -10.09
N GLU A 184 13.37 -6.97 -10.08
CA GLU A 184 13.25 -7.92 -11.18
C GLU A 184 12.76 -7.22 -12.46
N SER A 185 12.94 -7.88 -13.60
CA SER A 185 12.40 -7.35 -14.86
C SER A 185 10.89 -7.22 -14.76
N VAL A 186 10.41 -5.99 -14.89
CA VAL A 186 9.02 -5.64 -14.65
C VAL A 186 8.21 -5.81 -15.93
N GLN A 187 7.13 -6.57 -15.86
CA GLN A 187 6.17 -6.68 -16.96
C GLN A 187 5.49 -5.33 -17.23
N PRO A 188 5.32 -4.93 -18.51
CA PRO A 188 4.64 -3.69 -18.87
C PRO A 188 3.24 -3.62 -18.24
N PHE A 189 2.92 -2.45 -17.69
CA PHE A 189 1.61 -2.20 -17.11
C PHE A 189 0.52 -2.27 -18.18
N LYS A 190 -0.46 -3.15 -17.98
CA LYS A 190 -1.67 -3.23 -18.80
C LYS A 190 -2.81 -2.53 -18.05
N PRO A 191 -3.16 -1.29 -18.41
CA PRO A 191 -4.27 -0.59 -17.78
C PRO A 191 -5.58 -1.32 -18.09
N GLY A 192 -6.43 -1.47 -17.08
CA GLY A 192 -7.82 -1.85 -17.29
C GLY A 192 -8.71 -0.61 -17.45
N ARG A 193 -9.85 -0.57 -16.75
CA ARG A 193 -10.84 0.50 -16.91
C ARG A 193 -10.31 1.84 -16.37
N ALA A 194 -10.14 2.82 -17.24
CA ALA A 194 -9.62 4.14 -16.85
C ALA A 194 -10.56 4.89 -15.91
N SER A 195 -9.98 5.69 -15.00
CA SER A 195 -10.72 6.58 -14.12
C SER A 195 -9.88 7.81 -13.76
N VAL A 196 -10.55 8.94 -13.64
CA VAL A 196 -9.97 10.22 -13.23
C VAL A 196 -10.59 10.65 -11.91
N ILE A 197 -9.76 10.92 -10.91
CA ILE A 197 -10.19 11.28 -9.56
C ILE A 197 -9.71 12.70 -9.25
N GLU A 198 -10.62 13.60 -8.90
CA GLU A 198 -10.30 14.91 -8.34
C GLU A 198 -10.40 14.85 -6.82
N THR A 199 -9.41 15.41 -6.13
CA THR A 199 -9.39 15.48 -4.66
C THR A 199 -10.12 16.70 -4.11
N ALA A 200 -10.72 16.55 -2.92
CA ALA A 200 -11.45 17.59 -2.18
C ALA A 200 -10.53 18.53 -1.37
N ASP A 201 -9.31 18.74 -1.86
CA ASP A 201 -8.28 19.51 -1.15
C ASP A 201 -8.47 21.00 -1.45
N LYS A 202 -8.93 21.78 -0.45
CA LYS A 202 -9.24 23.22 -0.58
C LYS A 202 -8.07 24.02 -1.19
N ASP A 203 -6.85 23.76 -0.74
CA ASP A 203 -5.65 24.51 -1.15
C ASP A 203 -4.97 23.98 -2.40
N LEU A 204 -5.17 22.71 -2.74
CA LEU A 204 -4.45 22.04 -3.82
C LEU A 204 -5.29 20.94 -4.45
N LYS A 205 -6.18 21.33 -5.37
CA LYS A 205 -6.90 20.38 -6.21
C LYS A 205 -5.89 19.54 -6.99
N ARG A 206 -5.88 18.24 -6.75
CA ARG A 206 -5.10 17.27 -7.52
C ARG A 206 -6.02 16.33 -8.27
N THR A 207 -5.62 16.03 -9.48
CA THR A 207 -6.26 15.03 -10.33
C THR A 207 -5.34 13.83 -10.48
N TYR A 208 -5.91 12.64 -10.32
CA TYR A 208 -5.19 11.37 -10.43
C TYR A 208 -5.82 10.52 -11.53
N GLN A 209 -4.98 10.03 -12.43
CA GLN A 209 -5.35 9.01 -13.41
C GLN A 209 -5.01 7.64 -12.84
N VAL A 210 -5.98 6.75 -12.80
CA VAL A 210 -5.83 5.38 -12.33
C VAL A 210 -6.62 4.44 -13.23
N SER A 211 -6.30 3.15 -13.19
CA SER A 211 -7.14 2.12 -13.79
C SER A 211 -7.76 1.20 -12.73
N ASP A 212 -8.85 0.52 -13.08
CA ASP A 212 -9.50 -0.51 -12.25
C ASP A 212 -9.85 -0.01 -10.85
N LEU A 213 -10.46 1.19 -10.78
CA LEU A 213 -10.84 1.80 -9.51
C LEU A 213 -11.93 0.97 -8.81
N MET A 214 -11.62 0.47 -7.62
CA MET A 214 -12.52 -0.38 -6.83
C MET A 214 -12.60 0.05 -5.37
N PRO A 215 -13.78 0.00 -4.74
CA PRO A 215 -13.95 0.10 -3.30
C PRO A 215 -13.12 -0.95 -2.54
N LEU A 216 -12.36 -0.49 -1.53
CA LEU A 216 -11.67 -1.35 -0.58
C LEU A 216 -12.43 -1.35 0.75
N TYR A 217 -12.91 -2.52 1.15
CA TYR A 217 -13.56 -2.72 2.44
C TYR A 217 -12.66 -3.49 3.39
N ARG A 218 -12.78 -3.20 4.69
CA ARG A 218 -12.22 -3.99 5.77
C ARG A 218 -13.34 -4.75 6.47
N LEU A 219 -13.24 -6.08 6.49
CA LEU A 219 -14.19 -6.95 7.16
C LEU A 219 -14.00 -6.92 8.68
N ALA A 220 -14.97 -7.44 9.42
CA ALA A 220 -14.93 -7.51 10.88
C ALA A 220 -13.72 -8.30 11.43
N ASP A 221 -13.21 -9.27 10.66
CA ASP A 221 -12.01 -10.05 11.00
C ASP A 221 -10.68 -9.32 10.69
N GLY A 222 -10.75 -8.09 10.14
CA GLY A 222 -9.61 -7.27 9.78
C GLY A 222 -9.05 -7.52 8.39
N ARG A 223 -9.53 -8.54 7.65
CA ARG A 223 -9.17 -8.74 6.25
C ARG A 223 -9.68 -7.60 5.39
N GLU A 224 -8.98 -7.35 4.30
CA GLU A 224 -9.34 -6.31 3.35
C GLU A 224 -9.70 -6.94 2.01
N VAL A 225 -10.82 -6.52 1.44
CA VAL A 225 -11.40 -7.07 0.21
C VAL A 225 -11.74 -5.94 -0.75
N LEU A 226 -11.42 -6.14 -2.03
CA LEU A 226 -11.94 -5.29 -3.09
C LEU A 226 -13.35 -5.75 -3.43
N SER A 227 -14.24 -4.80 -3.68
CA SER A 227 -15.61 -5.08 -4.13
C SER A 227 -15.94 -4.21 -5.33
N SER A 228 -16.70 -4.74 -6.28
CA SER A 228 -17.29 -3.93 -7.36
C SER A 228 -18.45 -3.06 -6.88
N THR A 229 -18.89 -3.20 -5.62
CA THR A 229 -20.12 -2.59 -5.12
C THR A 229 -19.85 -1.45 -4.14
N LEU A 230 -20.49 -0.30 -4.38
CA LEU A 230 -20.65 0.78 -3.40
C LEU A 230 -22.01 0.65 -2.69
N LEU A 231 -22.01 0.86 -1.38
CA LEU A 231 -23.19 0.79 -0.53
C LEU A 231 -23.75 2.19 -0.28
N PHE A 232 -25.05 2.39 -0.51
CA PHE A 232 -25.75 3.65 -0.26
C PHE A 232 -26.92 3.45 0.71
N LYS A 233 -27.41 4.55 1.32
CA LYS A 233 -28.61 4.53 2.17
C LYS A 233 -29.80 3.87 1.45
N LYS A 234 -30.77 3.37 2.24
CA LYS A 234 -31.94 2.60 1.74
C LYS A 234 -31.56 1.31 1.01
N THR A 235 -30.51 0.62 1.49
CA THR A 235 -30.03 -0.68 0.98
C THR A 235 -29.61 -0.70 -0.49
N LEU A 236 -29.43 0.47 -1.12
CA LEU A 236 -29.04 0.55 -2.51
C LEU A 236 -27.59 0.12 -2.69
N ARG A 237 -27.36 -0.82 -3.60
CA ARG A 237 -26.05 -1.36 -3.96
C ARG A 237 -25.78 -1.00 -5.41
N LEU A 238 -24.72 -0.24 -5.68
CA LEU A 238 -24.36 0.16 -7.03
C LEU A 238 -23.05 -0.48 -7.44
N ASP A 239 -23.08 -1.12 -8.60
CA ASP A 239 -21.89 -1.67 -9.25
C ASP A 239 -21.11 -0.54 -9.92
N VAL A 240 -19.84 -0.39 -9.54
CA VAL A 240 -18.91 0.62 -10.04
C VAL A 240 -18.77 0.54 -11.56
N SER A 241 -18.84 -0.65 -12.16
CA SER A 241 -18.79 -0.85 -13.62
C SER A 241 -19.91 -0.13 -14.38
N LYS A 242 -21.03 0.13 -13.71
CA LYS A 242 -22.23 0.77 -14.25
C LYS A 242 -22.28 2.28 -13.99
N LEU A 243 -21.29 2.83 -13.29
CA LEU A 243 -21.21 4.26 -13.01
C LEU A 243 -20.45 4.99 -14.10
N ALA A 244 -20.95 6.15 -14.50
CA ALA A 244 -20.25 7.12 -15.35
C ALA A 244 -19.48 8.13 -14.50
N SER A 245 -20.10 8.67 -13.44
CA SER A 245 -19.41 9.58 -12.52
C SER A 245 -20.01 9.59 -11.10
N LEU A 246 -19.19 10.07 -10.17
CA LEU A 246 -19.54 10.35 -8.78
C LEU A 246 -19.03 11.75 -8.43
N THR A 247 -19.87 12.63 -7.89
CA THR A 247 -19.45 13.97 -7.43
C THR A 247 -19.97 14.23 -6.03
N GLN A 248 -19.10 14.59 -5.09
CA GLN A 248 -19.50 14.91 -3.72
C GLN A 248 -20.28 16.23 -3.68
N SER A 249 -21.46 16.24 -3.07
CA SER A 249 -22.41 17.37 -3.12
C SER A 249 -22.23 18.39 -1.98
N GLY A 250 -21.25 18.20 -1.07
CA GLY A 250 -20.96 19.12 0.03
C GLY A 250 -19.64 18.82 0.74
N GLU A 251 -18.88 19.87 1.10
CA GLU A 251 -17.59 19.74 1.80
C GLU A 251 -17.72 19.58 3.33
N ASP A 252 -18.82 20.06 3.93
CA ASP A 252 -18.91 20.22 5.39
C ASP A 252 -19.97 19.32 6.07
N SER A 253 -20.61 18.40 5.34
CA SER A 253 -21.56 17.46 5.96
C SER A 253 -20.84 16.21 6.51
N GLU A 254 -21.21 15.79 7.72
CA GLU A 254 -20.76 14.50 8.28
C GLU A 254 -21.19 13.32 7.40
N GLU A 255 -22.32 13.48 6.71
CA GLU A 255 -22.78 12.53 5.71
C GLU A 255 -22.07 12.75 4.38
N THR A 256 -21.54 11.68 3.80
CA THR A 256 -20.98 11.69 2.44
C THR A 256 -22.11 11.59 1.43
N VAL A 257 -22.67 12.74 1.04
CA VAL A 257 -23.69 12.86 -0.01
C VAL A 257 -23.02 13.01 -1.37
N TRP A 258 -23.45 12.19 -2.33
CA TRP A 258 -22.89 12.11 -3.68
C TRP A 258 -23.99 12.25 -4.73
N THR A 259 -23.72 13.08 -5.74
CA THR A 259 -24.40 13.00 -7.03
C THR A 259 -23.80 11.84 -7.82
N VAL A 260 -24.61 10.83 -8.08
CA VAL A 260 -24.24 9.59 -8.78
C VAL A 260 -24.88 9.58 -10.16
N THR A 261 -24.06 9.41 -11.18
CA THR A 261 -24.51 9.34 -12.58
C THR A 261 -24.23 7.94 -13.12
N PRO A 262 -25.25 7.09 -13.32
CA PRO A 262 -25.10 5.82 -14.02
C PRO A 262 -24.75 6.02 -15.51
N LYS A 263 -24.26 4.97 -16.19
CA LYS A 263 -23.99 5.01 -17.64
C LYS A 263 -25.25 5.25 -18.48
N ASP A 264 -26.35 4.60 -18.11
CA ASP A 264 -27.59 4.55 -18.90
C ASP A 264 -28.77 5.20 -18.16
N GLY A 265 -28.50 6.15 -17.25
CA GLY A 265 -29.53 6.69 -16.37
C GLY A 265 -29.31 8.15 -15.97
N GLU A 266 -30.33 8.71 -15.33
CA GLU A 266 -30.31 10.07 -14.81
C GLU A 266 -29.45 10.17 -13.54
N ALA A 267 -28.84 11.34 -13.34
CA ALA A 267 -28.09 11.62 -12.13
C ALA A 267 -29.01 11.69 -10.91
N GLY A 268 -28.63 11.02 -9.83
CA GLY A 268 -29.36 11.00 -8.57
C GLY A 268 -28.47 11.36 -7.38
N THR A 269 -29.04 11.97 -6.34
CA THR A 269 -28.31 12.24 -5.10
C THR A 269 -28.48 11.09 -4.12
N LEU A 270 -27.38 10.51 -3.66
CA LEU A 270 -27.35 9.34 -2.78
C LEU A 270 -26.34 9.56 -1.64
N THR A 271 -26.66 9.08 -0.44
CA THR A 271 -25.71 9.08 0.68
C THR A 271 -24.92 7.78 0.69
N LEU A 272 -23.60 7.87 0.50
CA LEU A 272 -22.70 6.74 0.55
C LEU A 272 -22.56 6.25 2.00
N LEU A 273 -22.66 4.95 2.22
CA LEU A 273 -22.44 4.30 3.50
C LEU A 273 -20.97 3.93 3.66
N THR A 274 -20.39 4.27 4.80
CA THR A 274 -19.02 3.87 5.17
C THR A 274 -18.97 2.52 5.86
N SER A 275 -20.12 1.92 6.19
CA SER A 275 -20.21 0.58 6.74
C SER A 275 -21.45 -0.15 6.22
N GLY A 276 -21.40 -1.47 6.21
CA GLY A 276 -22.51 -2.32 5.77
C GLY A 276 -22.09 -3.78 5.71
N THR A 277 -22.74 -4.55 4.84
CA THR A 277 -22.46 -5.99 4.69
C THR A 277 -21.90 -6.28 3.31
N ILE A 278 -20.70 -6.86 3.26
CA ILE A 278 -20.04 -7.40 2.06
C ILE A 278 -19.76 -8.88 2.34
N GLU A 279 -20.13 -9.77 1.43
CA GLU A 279 -19.96 -11.23 1.60
C GLU A 279 -20.51 -11.74 2.95
N GLU A 280 -21.70 -11.26 3.33
CA GLU A 280 -22.38 -11.62 4.59
C GLU A 280 -21.64 -11.20 5.87
N GLN A 281 -20.53 -10.48 5.76
CA GLN A 281 -19.76 -9.96 6.88
C GLN A 281 -19.91 -8.45 7.01
N ASN A 282 -19.88 -7.98 8.27
CA ASN A 282 -19.80 -6.55 8.54
C ASN A 282 -18.49 -6.00 7.97
N ALA A 283 -18.59 -4.90 7.24
CA ALA A 283 -17.52 -4.31 6.48
C ALA A 283 -17.51 -2.79 6.63
N VAL A 284 -16.31 -2.20 6.66
CA VAL A 284 -16.08 -0.76 6.71
C VAL A 284 -15.35 -0.33 5.44
N LEU A 285 -15.88 0.66 4.73
CA LEU A 285 -15.26 1.24 3.54
C LEU A 285 -14.00 2.01 3.95
N VAL A 286 -12.84 1.51 3.54
CA VAL A 286 -11.53 2.14 3.77
C VAL A 286 -11.29 3.29 2.79
N GLY A 287 -11.74 3.12 1.54
CA GLY A 287 -11.56 4.07 0.46
C GLY A 287 -11.75 3.41 -0.90
N LEU A 288 -11.29 4.08 -1.96
CA LEU A 288 -11.21 3.49 -3.29
C LEU A 288 -9.75 3.26 -3.67
N VAL A 289 -9.44 2.08 -4.22
CA VAL A 289 -8.11 1.71 -4.67
C VAL A 289 -8.08 1.68 -6.19
N GLY A 290 -7.14 2.40 -6.79
CA GLY A 290 -6.87 2.37 -8.23
C GLY A 290 -5.46 1.90 -8.52
N ARG A 291 -5.29 1.23 -9.65
CA ARG A 291 -3.99 0.78 -10.18
C ARG A 291 -3.29 1.92 -10.92
N VAL A 292 -1.97 1.94 -10.81
CA VAL A 292 -1.05 2.85 -11.51
C VAL A 292 0.16 2.05 -11.99
N PRO A 293 0.95 2.56 -12.96
CA PRO A 293 2.05 1.78 -13.55
C PRO A 293 3.07 1.20 -12.56
N TRP A 294 3.29 1.87 -11.44
CA TRP A 294 4.24 1.49 -10.39
C TRP A 294 3.60 0.79 -9.18
N GLY A 295 2.28 0.60 -9.14
CA GLY A 295 1.59 0.04 -7.98
C GLY A 295 0.14 0.46 -7.84
N TYR A 296 -0.24 0.97 -6.67
CA TYR A 296 -1.62 1.30 -6.33
C TYR A 296 -1.73 2.63 -5.60
N ARG A 297 -2.88 3.30 -5.70
CA ARG A 297 -3.26 4.44 -4.88
C ARG A 297 -4.56 4.17 -4.15
N LEU A 298 -4.61 4.48 -2.86
CA LEU A 298 -5.81 4.47 -2.03
C LEU A 298 -6.27 5.90 -1.78
N PHE A 299 -7.50 6.16 -2.15
CA PHE A 299 -8.19 7.43 -2.01
C PHE A 299 -9.23 7.29 -0.89
N PRO A 300 -8.99 7.88 0.29
CA PRO A 300 -10.02 7.96 1.32
C PRO A 300 -11.23 8.72 0.77
N VAL A 301 -12.44 8.21 1.00
CA VAL A 301 -13.69 8.79 0.45
C VAL A 301 -13.80 10.29 0.72
N ARG A 302 -13.45 10.71 1.95
CA ARG A 302 -13.50 12.11 2.39
C ARG A 302 -12.53 13.04 1.65
N ARG A 303 -11.58 12.49 0.90
CA ARG A 303 -10.60 13.25 0.11
C ARG A 303 -10.96 13.28 -1.37
N ILE A 304 -12.07 12.68 -1.78
CA ILE A 304 -12.47 12.62 -3.17
C ILE A 304 -13.59 13.61 -3.40
N LYS A 305 -13.37 14.55 -4.32
CA LYS A 305 -14.40 15.49 -4.76
C LYS A 305 -15.21 14.92 -5.92
N SER A 306 -14.53 14.35 -6.91
CA SER A 306 -15.19 13.78 -8.08
C SER A 306 -14.43 12.57 -8.63
N ILE A 307 -15.18 11.68 -9.27
CA ILE A 307 -14.68 10.51 -9.97
C ILE A 307 -15.36 10.46 -11.33
N MET A 308 -14.58 10.38 -12.39
CA MET A 308 -15.05 10.13 -13.74
C MET A 308 -14.52 8.78 -14.19
N PHE A 309 -15.42 7.86 -14.51
CA PHE A 309 -15.06 6.55 -15.03
C PHE A 309 -15.01 6.59 -16.56
N ASP A 310 -14.20 5.71 -17.16
CA ASP A 310 -13.98 5.63 -18.61
C ASP A 310 -13.37 6.90 -19.23
N ALA A 311 -12.89 7.82 -18.40
CA ALA A 311 -12.18 9.02 -18.82
C ALA A 311 -10.67 8.77 -18.88
N THR A 312 -10.07 9.06 -20.02
CA THR A 312 -8.61 9.05 -20.21
C THR A 312 -7.99 10.44 -20.11
N GLU A 313 -8.78 11.50 -20.33
CA GLU A 313 -8.33 12.87 -20.23
C GLU A 313 -8.77 13.52 -18.91
N VAL A 314 -7.88 14.33 -18.33
CA VAL A 314 -8.26 15.24 -17.26
C VAL A 314 -9.19 16.29 -17.87
N PRO A 315 -10.40 16.54 -17.31
CA PRO A 315 -11.28 17.58 -17.80
C PRO A 315 -10.53 18.91 -17.89
N LYS A 316 -10.58 19.58 -19.04
CA LYS A 316 -9.83 20.83 -19.34
C LYS A 316 -10.31 22.07 -18.52
N GLY A 317 -10.88 21.87 -17.33
CA GLY A 317 -11.80 22.80 -16.69
C GLY A 317 -11.28 23.68 -15.54
N THR A 318 -10.03 23.58 -15.10
CA THR A 318 -9.49 24.60 -14.17
C THR A 318 -7.98 24.68 -14.32
N PRO A 319 -7.40 25.79 -14.84
CA PRO A 319 -5.96 25.97 -14.78
C PRO A 319 -5.55 25.88 -13.32
N LEU A 320 -4.72 24.87 -13.00
CA LEU A 320 -4.07 24.78 -11.71
C LEU A 320 -3.34 26.11 -11.51
N ARG A 321 -3.78 26.90 -10.52
CA ARG A 321 -3.03 28.09 -10.11
C ARG A 321 -1.64 27.57 -9.77
N GLN A 322 -0.64 27.91 -10.59
CA GLN A 322 0.74 27.57 -10.27
C GLN A 322 1.00 28.11 -8.86
N PRO A 323 1.59 27.31 -7.95
CA PRO A 323 1.89 27.80 -6.62
C PRO A 323 2.73 29.07 -6.79
N THR A 324 2.20 30.18 -6.29
CA THR A 324 2.93 31.45 -6.29
C THR A 324 4.27 31.18 -5.61
N PRO A 325 5.41 31.53 -6.22
CA PRO A 325 6.70 31.33 -5.58
C PRO A 325 6.64 31.95 -4.19
N VAL A 326 6.95 31.14 -3.18
CA VAL A 326 7.07 31.64 -1.80
C VAL A 326 8.18 32.68 -1.86
N PRO A 327 7.93 33.95 -1.48
CA PRO A 327 8.99 34.93 -1.44
C PRO A 327 10.08 34.40 -0.50
N ASP A 328 11.33 34.44 -0.96
CA ASP A 328 12.47 34.14 -0.11
C ASP A 328 12.45 35.14 1.05
N ASP A 329 12.16 34.66 2.26
CA ASP A 329 12.35 35.44 3.48
C ASP A 329 13.86 35.75 3.58
N LYS A 330 14.21 37.02 3.33
CA LYS A 330 15.54 37.60 3.54
C LYS A 330 15.70 38.07 4.98
#